data_AF-A0A2V9TK70-F1
#
_entry.id   AF-A0A2V9TK70-F1
#
_cell.length_a   1.000
_cell.length_b   1.000
_cell.length_c   1.000
_cell.angle_alpha   90.00
_cell.angle_beta   90.00
_cell.angle_gamma   90.00
#
_symmetry.space_group_name_H-M   'P 1'
#
loop_
_entity.id
_entity.type
_entity.pdbx_description
1 polymer ?
#
loop_
_entity_poly.entity_id
_entity_poly.type
_entity_poly.pdbx_seq_one_letter_code
_entity_poly.pdbx_strand_id
1 'polypeptide(L)'
;FPYLMFSFLALLAIRRGSDVIRGWQQAGWALLAALLLYASYGTRTIGIALPGALLGAELMRQRKPGRFVMLVLGVFAGFAIVQSVLLTSPRGYMAVAHFSTTSVLENVASYAKSLSHAWESGFSQAAQGGLTVVFSRFAALAFWKRFREGSLEAFYVVIYLGILIAWGAQIGVRGLLPVLPIYLTYVVLGITEAVERWKKPKARALVAAVAVCMAITYFGGLRQRPWQAALANVNDTSAQELFTFLRSRSQPSDVLLFSKPRSLALFSGRAVGSLGAEEPAGESVRFVRENGVRFVIQSSWTPAAYDQLLASGQFELVFGNEDFRVYRVGERVE
;
A
#
# COMPACT_ATOMS: atom_id res chain seq x y z
N PHE A 1 7.38 3.19 -3.81
CA PHE A 1 5.92 3.32 -4.02
C PHE A 1 5.66 4.32 -5.16
N PRO A 2 5.65 3.88 -6.43
CA PRO A 2 5.44 4.76 -7.58
C PRO A 2 4.17 5.63 -7.48
N TYR A 3 3.08 5.04 -6.99
CA TYR A 3 1.81 5.74 -6.74
C TYR A 3 1.97 7.01 -5.90
N LEU A 4 2.68 6.93 -4.75
CA LEU A 4 2.92 8.08 -3.87
C LEU A 4 3.69 9.19 -4.58
N MET A 5 4.73 8.82 -5.33
CA MET A 5 5.53 9.79 -6.06
C MET A 5 4.66 10.55 -7.07
N PHE A 6 3.91 9.82 -7.91
CA PHE A 6 3.06 10.44 -8.92
C PHE A 6 1.90 11.24 -8.32
N SER A 7 1.27 10.76 -7.24
CA SER A 7 0.16 11.47 -6.62
C SER A 7 0.59 12.81 -6.01
N PHE A 8 1.70 12.84 -5.27
CA PHE A 8 2.20 14.08 -4.67
C PHE A 8 2.80 15.03 -5.71
N LEU A 9 3.48 14.52 -6.73
CA LEU A 9 3.92 15.35 -7.87
C LEU A 9 2.74 15.93 -8.63
N ALA A 10 1.65 15.18 -8.83
CA ALA A 10 0.44 15.68 -9.46
C ALA A 10 -0.19 16.82 -8.63
N LEU A 11 -0.33 16.63 -7.31
CA LEU A 11 -0.83 17.68 -6.42
C LEU A 11 0.02 18.97 -6.51
N LEU A 12 1.35 18.82 -6.53
CA LEU A 12 2.28 19.95 -6.67
C LEU A 12 2.17 20.63 -8.05
N ALA A 13 2.11 19.85 -9.12
CA ALA A 13 2.00 20.35 -10.49
C ALA A 13 0.67 21.09 -10.72
N ILE A 14 -0.43 20.58 -10.17
CA ILE A 14 -1.75 21.23 -10.21
C ILE A 14 -1.68 22.57 -9.49
N ARG A 15 -1.13 22.61 -8.27
CA ARG A 15 -1.02 23.83 -7.47
C ARG A 15 -0.16 24.89 -8.13
N ARG A 16 0.97 24.50 -8.73
CA ARG A 16 1.81 25.46 -9.47
C ARG A 16 1.17 25.90 -10.78
N GLY A 17 0.56 24.97 -11.51
CA GLY A 17 -0.07 25.25 -12.80
C GLY A 17 -1.32 26.13 -12.71
N SER A 18 -2.05 26.08 -11.59
CA SER A 18 -3.21 26.96 -11.35
C SER A 18 -2.83 28.43 -11.18
N ASP A 19 -1.62 28.71 -10.68
CA ASP A 19 -1.15 30.06 -10.37
C ASP A 19 -0.47 30.75 -11.57
N VAL A 20 -0.18 30.01 -12.65
CA VAL A 20 0.48 30.53 -13.85
C VAL A 20 -0.48 31.30 -14.75
N ILE A 21 -0.06 32.48 -15.23
CA ILE A 21 -0.83 33.31 -16.15
C ILE A 21 -1.08 32.57 -17.48
N ARG A 22 -2.26 32.79 -18.07
CA ARG A 22 -2.74 32.13 -19.29
C ARG A 22 -1.70 32.17 -20.42
N GLY A 23 -1.46 31.02 -21.05
CA GLY A 23 -0.56 30.87 -22.19
C GLY A 23 0.00 29.46 -22.34
N TRP A 24 1.08 29.33 -23.12
CA TRP A 24 1.75 28.05 -23.40
C TRP A 24 2.32 27.39 -22.13
N GLN A 25 2.78 28.19 -21.17
CA GLN A 25 3.27 27.68 -19.88
C GLN A 25 2.14 27.00 -19.07
N GLN A 26 0.93 27.57 -19.06
CA GLN A 26 -0.22 26.96 -18.41
C GLN A 26 -0.62 25.63 -19.06
N ALA A 27 -0.56 25.55 -20.39
CA ALA A 27 -0.80 24.30 -21.12
C ALA A 27 0.27 23.24 -20.80
N GLY A 28 1.55 23.64 -20.69
CA GLY A 28 2.65 22.75 -20.27
C GLY A 28 2.43 22.17 -18.87
N TRP A 29 2.03 22.99 -17.89
CA TRP A 29 1.68 22.51 -16.56
C TRP A 29 0.44 21.62 -16.56
N ALA A 30 -0.57 21.92 -17.38
CA ALA A 30 -1.77 21.10 -17.51
C ALA A 30 -1.43 19.71 -18.08
N LEU A 31 -0.58 19.65 -19.11
CA LEU A 31 -0.09 18.40 -19.68
C LEU A 31 0.72 17.60 -18.66
N LEU A 32 1.67 18.25 -17.95
CA LEU A 32 2.45 17.59 -16.91
C LEU A 32 1.55 17.04 -15.80
N ALA A 33 0.60 17.83 -15.30
CA ALA A 33 -0.35 17.39 -14.30
C ALA A 33 -1.17 16.18 -14.81
N ALA A 34 -1.70 16.25 -16.03
CA ALA A 34 -2.47 15.16 -16.64
C ALA A 34 -1.65 13.86 -16.79
N LEU A 35 -0.38 13.97 -17.20
CA LEU A 35 0.53 12.82 -17.30
C LEU A 35 0.82 12.20 -15.93
N LEU A 36 1.04 13.02 -14.90
CA LEU A 36 1.26 12.54 -13.53
C LEU A 36 -0.01 11.91 -12.93
N LEU A 37 -1.18 12.49 -13.19
CA LEU A 37 -2.49 11.94 -12.85
C LEU A 37 -2.69 10.57 -13.53
N TYR A 38 -2.39 10.47 -14.82
CA TYR A 38 -2.45 9.22 -15.57
C TYR A 38 -1.47 8.18 -15.04
N ALA A 39 -0.22 8.55 -14.75
CA ALA A 39 0.77 7.65 -14.17
C ALA A 39 0.34 7.15 -12.77
N SER A 40 -0.26 8.02 -11.95
CA SER A 40 -0.85 7.65 -10.67
C SER A 40 -1.95 6.60 -10.86
N TYR A 41 -2.90 6.86 -11.76
CA TYR A 41 -3.98 5.93 -12.11
C TYR A 41 -3.47 4.59 -12.68
N GLY A 42 -2.48 4.64 -13.58
CA GLY A 42 -1.88 3.46 -14.21
C GLY A 42 -1.10 2.58 -13.22
N THR A 43 -0.49 3.17 -12.19
CA THR A 43 0.15 2.39 -11.11
C THR A 43 -0.86 1.83 -10.10
N ARG A 44 -1.96 2.53 -9.85
CA ARG A 44 -3.04 2.08 -8.97
C ARG A 44 -4.37 2.75 -9.34
N THR A 45 -5.40 1.95 -9.59
CA THR A 45 -6.73 2.44 -10.01
C THR A 45 -7.37 3.43 -9.04
N ILE A 46 -7.06 3.34 -7.74
CA ILE A 46 -7.48 4.32 -6.71
C ILE A 46 -6.97 5.75 -7.00
N GLY A 47 -5.98 5.91 -7.88
CA GLY A 47 -5.52 7.21 -8.38
C GLY A 47 -6.61 8.04 -9.06
N ILE A 48 -7.75 7.43 -9.41
CA ILE A 48 -8.98 8.13 -9.83
C ILE A 48 -9.50 9.13 -8.77
N ALA A 49 -9.07 8.99 -7.51
CA ALA A 49 -9.36 9.96 -6.46
C ALA A 49 -8.81 11.36 -6.77
N LEU A 50 -7.69 11.49 -7.49
CA LEU A 50 -7.07 12.79 -7.80
C LEU A 50 -7.89 13.62 -8.82
N PRO A 51 -8.34 13.08 -9.98
CA PRO A 51 -9.28 13.80 -10.85
C PRO A 51 -10.55 14.21 -10.12
N GLY A 52 -11.12 13.32 -9.31
CA GLY A 52 -12.30 13.62 -8.50
C GLY A 52 -12.05 14.75 -7.50
N ALA A 53 -10.87 14.75 -6.87
CA ALA A 53 -10.48 15.78 -5.91
C ALA A 53 -10.27 17.14 -6.57
N LEU A 54 -9.65 17.16 -7.76
CA LEU A 54 -9.48 18.36 -8.55
C LEU A 54 -10.82 18.99 -8.91
N LEU A 55 -11.75 18.17 -9.41
CA LEU A 55 -13.08 18.62 -9.76
C LEU A 55 -13.86 19.11 -8.53
N GLY A 56 -13.85 18.35 -7.42
CA GLY A 56 -14.55 18.71 -6.19
C GLY A 56 -14.04 20.01 -5.56
N ALA A 57 -12.71 20.18 -5.48
CA ALA A 57 -12.08 21.38 -4.96
C ALA A 57 -12.41 22.61 -5.81
N GLU A 58 -12.32 22.49 -7.14
CA GLU A 58 -12.62 23.60 -8.05
C GLU A 58 -14.10 23.98 -8.04
N LEU A 59 -15.00 22.99 -8.05
CA LEU A 59 -16.45 23.23 -7.93
C LEU A 59 -16.81 23.92 -6.62
N MET A 60 -16.12 23.62 -5.52
CA MET A 60 -16.38 24.30 -4.26
C MET A 60 -15.84 25.74 -4.22
N ARG A 61 -14.69 25.99 -4.84
CA ARG A 61 -14.08 27.34 -4.89
C ARG A 61 -14.78 28.28 -5.86
N GLN A 62 -15.08 27.80 -7.07
CA GLN A 62 -15.48 28.66 -8.20
C GLN A 62 -16.84 28.29 -8.79
N ARG A 63 -17.51 27.23 -8.31
CA ARG A 63 -18.79 26.67 -8.84
C ARG A 63 -18.74 26.18 -10.29
N LYS A 64 -17.69 26.50 -11.05
CA LYS A 64 -17.45 26.08 -12.43
C LYS A 64 -15.98 25.68 -12.60
N PRO A 65 -15.67 24.62 -13.36
CA PRO A 65 -14.29 24.21 -13.58
C PRO A 65 -13.56 25.23 -14.45
N GLY A 66 -12.40 25.71 -13.99
CA GLY A 66 -11.52 26.56 -14.78
C GLY A 66 -10.96 25.85 -16.02
N ARG A 67 -10.46 26.63 -16.99
CA ARG A 67 -9.85 26.10 -18.23
C ARG A 67 -8.69 25.14 -17.96
N PHE A 68 -7.85 25.45 -16.97
CA PHE A 68 -6.75 24.58 -16.55
C PHE A 68 -7.26 23.19 -16.12
N VAL A 69 -8.28 23.16 -15.25
CA VAL A 69 -8.88 21.90 -14.78
C VAL A 69 -9.50 21.12 -15.93
N MET A 70 -10.23 21.79 -16.83
CA MET A 70 -10.80 21.13 -18.01
C MET A 70 -9.73 20.54 -18.93
N LEU A 71 -8.61 21.24 -19.15
CA LEU A 71 -7.48 20.71 -19.92
C LEU A 71 -6.86 19.48 -19.25
N VAL A 72 -6.58 19.57 -17.94
CA VAL A 72 -6.02 18.45 -17.17
C VAL A 72 -6.94 17.23 -17.24
N LEU A 73 -8.23 17.40 -16.96
CA LEU A 73 -9.21 16.32 -16.97
C LEU A 73 -9.43 15.75 -18.38
N GLY A 74 -9.47 16.60 -19.41
CA GLY A 74 -9.64 16.18 -20.79
C GLY A 74 -8.46 15.34 -21.28
N VAL A 75 -7.22 15.79 -21.04
CA VAL A 75 -6.02 15.03 -21.41
C VAL A 75 -5.92 13.72 -20.62
N PHE A 76 -6.20 13.76 -19.31
CA PHE A 76 -6.25 12.56 -18.47
C PHE A 76 -7.29 11.55 -18.98
N ALA A 77 -8.51 12.01 -19.27
CA ALA A 77 -9.59 11.16 -19.78
C ALA A 77 -9.22 10.53 -21.12
N GLY A 78 -8.60 11.29 -22.03
CA GLY A 78 -8.08 10.78 -23.30
C GLY A 78 -7.13 9.61 -23.10
N PHE A 79 -6.11 9.77 -22.24
CA PHE A 79 -5.18 8.68 -21.94
C PHE A 79 -5.85 7.48 -21.25
N ALA A 80 -6.77 7.72 -20.31
CA ALA A 80 -7.47 6.65 -19.61
C ALA A 80 -8.39 5.83 -20.55
N ILE A 81 -9.03 6.50 -21.53
CA ILE A 81 -9.84 5.84 -22.57
C ILE A 81 -8.94 5.02 -23.51
N VAL A 82 -7.84 5.60 -23.98
CA VAL A 82 -6.88 4.88 -24.83
C VAL A 82 -6.36 3.63 -24.10
N GLN A 83 -6.00 3.76 -22.82
CA GLN A 83 -5.61 2.61 -21.99
C GLN A 83 -6.73 1.58 -21.88
N SER A 84 -7.98 1.98 -21.65
CA SER A 84 -9.07 1.01 -21.45
C SER A 84 -9.48 0.27 -22.72
N VAL A 85 -9.24 0.86 -23.88
CA VAL A 85 -9.49 0.26 -25.20
C VAL A 85 -8.32 -0.64 -25.64
N LEU A 86 -7.08 -0.20 -25.43
CA LEU A 86 -5.89 -0.93 -25.91
C LEU A 86 -5.34 -1.96 -24.92
N LEU A 87 -5.55 -1.76 -23.61
CA LEU A 87 -5.05 -2.63 -22.54
C LEU A 87 -6.22 -3.25 -21.77
N THR A 88 -6.03 -4.49 -21.30
CA THR A 88 -7.07 -5.26 -20.57
C THR A 88 -7.73 -4.41 -19.49
N SER A 89 -9.06 -4.28 -19.60
CA SER A 89 -9.85 -3.34 -18.80
C SER A 89 -9.76 -3.63 -17.29
N PRO A 90 -9.78 -2.59 -16.42
CA PRO A 90 -9.84 -2.74 -14.95
C PRO A 90 -11.10 -3.43 -14.40
N ARG A 91 -11.95 -4.06 -15.24
CA ARG A 91 -13.21 -4.75 -14.83
C ARG A 91 -13.01 -5.73 -13.67
N GLY A 92 -11.85 -6.37 -13.55
CA GLY A 92 -11.52 -7.24 -12.41
C GLY A 92 -11.56 -6.52 -11.05
N TYR A 93 -11.30 -5.21 -11.00
CA TYR A 93 -11.40 -4.42 -9.77
C TYR A 93 -12.85 -4.14 -9.36
N MET A 94 -13.78 -4.00 -10.31
CA MET A 94 -15.19 -3.77 -10.02
C MET A 94 -15.87 -5.03 -9.45
N ALA A 95 -15.38 -6.22 -9.79
CA ALA A 95 -15.89 -7.49 -9.26
C ALA A 95 -15.63 -7.65 -7.75
N VAL A 96 -14.68 -6.91 -7.17
CA VAL A 96 -14.31 -6.96 -5.74
C VAL A 96 -14.99 -5.84 -4.93
N ALA A 97 -15.66 -4.91 -5.59
CA ALA A 97 -16.39 -3.81 -4.96
C ALA A 97 -17.77 -4.29 -4.46
N HIS A 98 -17.78 -5.19 -3.47
CA HIS A 98 -19.02 -5.56 -2.78
C HIS A 98 -19.33 -4.51 -1.71
N PHE A 99 -20.34 -3.69 -1.99
CA PHE A 99 -20.82 -2.70 -1.04
C PHE A 99 -21.72 -3.37 0.01
N SER A 100 -21.22 -3.49 1.24
CA SER A 100 -21.99 -3.91 2.40
C SER A 100 -21.82 -2.89 3.51
N THR A 101 -22.93 -2.45 4.11
CA THR A 101 -22.91 -1.46 5.20
C THR A 101 -22.07 -1.95 6.38
N THR A 102 -22.14 -3.25 6.69
CA THR A 102 -21.34 -3.88 7.74
C THR A 102 -19.85 -3.80 7.41
N SER A 103 -19.47 -4.13 6.17
CA SER A 103 -18.07 -4.05 5.71
C SER A 103 -17.53 -2.61 5.72
N VAL A 104 -18.38 -1.61 5.42
CA VAL A 104 -18.03 -0.19 5.52
C VAL A 104 -17.70 0.20 6.97
N LEU A 105 -18.55 -0.18 7.93
CA LEU A 105 -18.32 0.09 9.36
C LEU A 105 -17.07 -0.60 9.89
N GLU A 106 -16.86 -1.87 9.51
CA GLU A 106 -15.65 -2.63 9.84
C GLU A 106 -14.40 -1.99 9.25
N ASN A 107 -14.46 -1.53 8.00
CA ASN A 107 -13.37 -0.82 7.35
C ASN A 107 -13.04 0.50 8.06
N VAL A 108 -14.05 1.28 8.46
CA VAL A 108 -13.83 2.52 9.24
C VAL A 108 -13.10 2.21 10.54
N ALA A 109 -13.58 1.22 11.31
CA ALA A 109 -12.95 0.82 12.56
C ALA A 109 -11.53 0.30 12.35
N SER A 110 -11.32 -0.52 11.32
CA SER A 110 -10.02 -1.08 10.94
C SER A 110 -9.02 -0.01 10.53
N TYR A 111 -9.43 0.98 9.73
CA TYR A 111 -8.56 2.09 9.32
C TYR A 111 -8.32 3.09 10.45
N ALA A 112 -9.30 3.34 11.33
CA ALA A 112 -9.09 4.16 12.52
C ALA A 112 -8.07 3.50 13.48
N LYS A 113 -8.19 2.18 13.70
CA LYS A 113 -7.20 1.40 14.44
C LYS A 113 -5.85 1.41 13.72
N SER A 114 -5.83 1.27 12.40
CA SER A 114 -4.60 1.31 11.60
C SER A 114 -3.87 2.65 11.70
N LEU A 115 -4.61 3.76 11.74
CA LEU A 115 -4.06 5.10 11.92
C LEU A 115 -3.38 5.25 13.28
N SER A 116 -3.87 4.57 14.32
CA SER A 116 -3.25 4.60 15.64
C SER A 116 -1.82 4.03 15.65
N HIS A 117 -1.46 3.15 14.71
CA HIS A 117 -0.09 2.64 14.58
C HIS A 117 0.91 3.72 14.15
N ALA A 118 0.45 4.84 13.59
CA ALA A 118 1.31 6.01 13.36
C ALA A 118 1.88 6.59 14.68
N TRP A 119 1.24 6.28 15.81
CA TRP A 119 1.55 6.79 17.15
C TRP A 119 1.99 5.68 18.10
N GLU A 120 2.37 4.52 17.57
CA GLU A 120 2.80 3.37 18.36
C GLU A 120 4.11 3.67 19.10
N SER A 121 4.07 3.55 20.43
CA SER A 121 5.16 3.95 21.33
C SER A 121 5.92 2.80 21.97
N GLY A 122 5.39 1.58 21.86
CA GLY A 122 5.88 0.40 22.58
C GLY A 122 5.63 0.41 24.10
N PHE A 123 5.39 1.56 24.72
CA PHE A 123 5.24 1.64 26.19
C PHE A 123 3.84 1.26 26.68
N SER A 124 2.78 1.77 26.04
CA SER A 124 1.40 1.55 26.49
C SER A 124 0.40 1.77 25.36
N GLN A 125 -0.54 0.83 25.23
CA GLN A 125 -1.69 0.96 24.32
C GLN A 125 -2.57 2.17 24.69
N ALA A 126 -2.68 2.51 25.98
CA ALA A 126 -3.45 3.67 26.42
C ALA A 126 -2.80 4.99 25.98
N ALA A 127 -1.47 5.08 26.05
CA ALA A 127 -0.73 6.24 25.58
C ALA A 127 -0.85 6.41 24.06
N GLN A 128 -0.75 5.32 23.30
CA GLN A 128 -0.97 5.31 21.85
C GLN A 128 -2.39 5.79 21.49
N GLY A 129 -3.42 5.28 22.18
CA GLY A 129 -4.80 5.71 22.01
C GLY A 129 -4.98 7.20 22.32
N GLY A 130 -4.43 7.68 23.44
CA GLY A 130 -4.47 9.08 23.83
C GLY A 130 -3.82 10.02 22.80
N LEU A 131 -2.61 9.72 22.35
CA LEU A 131 -1.91 10.48 21.30
C LEU A 131 -2.71 10.48 19.99
N THR A 132 -3.25 9.33 19.60
CA THR A 132 -4.08 9.21 18.40
C THR A 132 -5.28 10.15 18.45
N VAL A 133 -5.99 10.20 19.58
CA VAL A 133 -7.16 11.08 19.76
C VAL A 133 -6.75 12.55 19.71
N VAL A 134 -5.70 12.93 20.45
CA VAL A 134 -5.23 14.33 20.52
C VAL A 134 -4.80 14.83 19.15
N PHE A 135 -3.94 14.08 18.44
CA PHE A 135 -3.44 14.49 17.13
C PHE A 135 -4.52 14.45 16.05
N SER A 136 -5.40 13.45 16.08
CA SER A 136 -6.52 13.40 15.14
C SER A 136 -7.49 14.57 15.35
N ARG A 137 -7.63 15.08 16.58
CA ARG A 137 -8.40 16.31 16.84
C ARG A 137 -7.75 17.54 16.21
N PHE A 138 -6.44 17.73 16.36
CA PHE A 138 -5.73 18.82 15.68
C PHE A 138 -5.84 18.71 14.15
N ALA A 139 -5.63 17.50 13.62
CA ALA A 139 -5.77 17.24 12.20
C ALA A 139 -7.19 17.53 11.70
N ALA A 140 -8.23 17.10 12.42
CA ALA A 140 -9.62 17.33 12.04
C ALA A 140 -9.99 18.81 12.01
N LEU A 141 -9.50 19.61 12.97
CA LEU A 141 -9.74 21.06 13.01
C LEU A 141 -9.10 21.76 11.80
N ALA A 142 -7.83 21.47 11.53
CA ALA A 142 -7.12 22.03 10.37
C ALA A 142 -7.74 21.56 9.05
N PHE A 143 -8.05 20.26 8.95
CA PHE A 143 -8.72 19.65 7.81
C PHE A 143 -10.07 20.33 7.54
N TRP A 144 -10.91 20.54 8.54
CA TRP A 144 -12.25 21.14 8.36
C TRP A 144 -12.18 22.55 7.77
N LYS A 145 -11.24 23.36 8.26
CA LYS A 145 -10.98 24.70 7.72
C LYS A 145 -10.53 24.63 6.26
N ARG A 146 -9.55 23.78 5.95
CA ARG A 146 -8.99 23.63 4.59
C ARG A 146 -9.98 23.01 3.62
N PHE A 147 -10.79 22.06 4.09
CA PHE A 147 -11.90 21.51 3.35
C PHE A 147 -12.81 22.66 2.94
N ARG A 148 -13.34 23.46 3.87
CA ARG A 148 -14.21 24.61 3.56
C ARG A 148 -13.60 25.65 2.61
N GLU A 149 -12.28 25.81 2.60
CA GLU A 149 -11.55 26.68 1.67
C GLU A 149 -11.34 26.08 0.27
N GLY A 150 -11.79 24.84 0.05
CA GLY A 150 -11.64 24.11 -1.20
C GLY A 150 -10.21 23.66 -1.47
N SER A 151 -9.49 23.21 -0.44
CA SER A 151 -8.16 22.60 -0.61
C SER A 151 -8.26 21.29 -1.41
N LEU A 152 -7.40 21.18 -2.43
CA LEU A 152 -7.26 19.98 -3.25
C LEU A 152 -6.89 18.75 -2.40
N GLU A 153 -5.97 18.92 -1.45
CA GLU A 153 -5.50 17.87 -0.56
C GLU A 153 -6.62 17.36 0.35
N ALA A 154 -7.48 18.26 0.84
CA ALA A 154 -8.65 17.89 1.64
C ALA A 154 -9.64 17.03 0.84
N PHE A 155 -9.97 17.44 -0.39
CA PHE A 155 -10.83 16.64 -1.27
C PHE A 155 -10.21 15.30 -1.66
N TYR A 156 -8.89 15.27 -1.90
CA TYR A 156 -8.17 14.04 -2.17
C TYR A 156 -8.29 13.06 -1.00
N VAL A 157 -8.10 13.52 0.24
CA VAL A 157 -8.28 12.67 1.43
C VAL A 157 -9.72 12.13 1.51
N VAL A 158 -10.74 12.96 1.32
CA VAL A 158 -12.15 12.53 1.40
C VAL A 158 -12.47 11.47 0.36
N ILE A 159 -12.14 11.72 -0.90
CA ILE A 159 -12.48 10.81 -2.00
C ILE A 159 -11.66 9.53 -1.90
N TYR A 160 -10.37 9.65 -1.60
CA TYR A 160 -9.49 8.49 -1.42
C TYR A 160 -9.97 7.61 -0.25
N LEU A 161 -10.29 8.20 0.91
CA LEU A 161 -10.82 7.44 2.05
C LEU A 161 -12.20 6.87 1.74
N GLY A 162 -13.07 7.61 1.03
CA GLY A 162 -14.37 7.12 0.60
C GLY A 162 -14.26 5.86 -0.26
N ILE A 163 -13.35 5.86 -1.24
CA ILE A 163 -13.06 4.67 -2.06
C ILE A 163 -12.47 3.55 -1.19
N LEU A 164 -11.52 3.89 -0.30
CA LEU A 164 -10.83 2.92 0.55
C LEU A 164 -11.77 2.21 1.53
N ILE A 165 -12.75 2.92 2.09
CA ILE A 165 -13.75 2.40 3.02
C ILE A 165 -14.83 1.60 2.28
N ALA A 166 -15.22 2.03 1.07
CA ALA A 166 -16.16 1.30 0.23
C ALA A 166 -15.56 0.04 -0.41
N TRP A 167 -14.23 -0.14 -0.33
CA TRP A 167 -13.54 -1.29 -0.89
C TRP A 167 -13.78 -2.55 -0.05
N GLY A 168 -14.30 -3.62 -0.65
CA GLY A 168 -14.68 -4.86 0.05
C GLY A 168 -13.52 -5.66 0.64
N ALA A 169 -12.27 -5.31 0.33
CA ALA A 169 -11.08 -6.00 0.84
C ALA A 169 -10.26 -5.13 1.81
N GLN A 170 -9.85 -5.71 2.94
CA GLN A 170 -8.98 -5.01 3.88
C GLN A 170 -7.54 -4.92 3.33
N ILE A 171 -7.15 -3.74 2.87
CA ILE A 171 -5.77 -3.45 2.40
C ILE A 171 -4.82 -3.25 3.61
N GLY A 172 -5.39 -3.01 4.80
CA GLY A 172 -4.65 -2.74 6.04
C GLY A 172 -3.91 -1.41 6.01
N VAL A 173 -2.86 -1.28 6.83
CA VAL A 173 -2.06 -0.05 7.02
C VAL A 173 -1.52 0.52 5.70
N ARG A 174 -1.25 -0.34 4.71
CA ARG A 174 -0.76 0.06 3.37
C ARG A 174 -1.75 0.94 2.61
N GLY A 175 -3.03 0.84 2.92
CA GLY A 175 -4.10 1.68 2.35
C GLY A 175 -3.96 3.14 2.78
N LEU A 176 -3.47 3.40 3.99
CA LEU A 176 -3.35 4.73 4.57
C LEU A 176 -2.06 5.47 4.18
N LEU A 177 -1.05 4.76 3.64
CA LEU A 177 0.24 5.36 3.28
C LEU A 177 0.11 6.64 2.42
N PRO A 178 -0.82 6.75 1.45
CA PRO A 178 -0.99 7.97 0.66
C PRO A 178 -1.64 9.14 1.35
N VAL A 179 -2.45 8.91 2.38
CA VAL A 179 -3.09 9.98 3.14
C VAL A 179 -2.30 10.36 4.38
N LEU A 180 -1.40 9.47 4.85
CA LEU A 180 -0.62 9.68 6.06
C LEU A 180 0.22 10.97 6.04
N PRO A 181 0.95 11.34 4.96
CA PRO A 181 1.70 12.60 4.94
C PRO A 181 0.79 13.84 5.02
N ILE A 182 -0.39 13.79 4.40
CA ILE A 182 -1.38 14.87 4.45
C ILE A 182 -1.98 14.96 5.86
N TYR A 183 -2.31 13.82 6.47
CA TYR A 183 -2.75 13.76 7.87
C TYR A 183 -1.72 14.40 8.80
N LEU A 184 -0.44 14.02 8.70
CA LEU A 184 0.63 14.61 9.52
C LEU A 184 0.79 16.11 9.28
N THR A 185 0.62 16.56 8.02
CA THR A 185 0.61 18.00 7.69
C THR A 185 -0.52 18.71 8.40
N TYR A 186 -1.73 18.14 8.45
CA TYR A 186 -2.85 18.71 9.19
C TYR A 186 -2.68 18.63 10.71
N VAL A 187 -2.01 17.61 11.25
CA VAL A 187 -1.63 17.58 12.67
C VAL A 187 -0.75 18.78 13.00
N VAL A 188 0.34 18.98 12.24
CA VAL A 188 1.27 20.10 12.44
C VAL A 188 0.55 21.43 12.30
N LEU A 189 -0.24 21.59 11.23
CA LEU A 189 -1.00 22.82 10.99
C LEU A 189 -2.00 23.12 12.11
N GLY A 190 -2.71 22.10 12.62
CA GLY A 190 -3.65 22.25 13.72
C GLY A 190 -2.97 22.67 15.02
N ILE A 191 -1.78 22.12 15.29
CA ILE A 191 -0.96 22.50 16.45
C ILE A 191 -0.48 23.95 16.30
N THR A 192 0.07 24.33 15.14
CA THR A 192 0.58 25.70 14.91
C THR A 192 -0.54 26.73 15.02
N GLU A 193 -1.69 26.48 14.41
CA GLU A 193 -2.84 27.39 14.49
C GLU A 193 -3.38 27.51 15.93
N ALA A 194 -3.37 26.42 16.71
CA ALA A 194 -3.76 26.46 18.12
C ALA A 194 -2.78 27.27 18.99
N VAL A 195 -1.47 27.13 18.72
CA VAL A 195 -0.40 27.81 19.46
C VAL A 195 -0.41 29.31 19.21
N GLU A 196 -0.56 29.72 17.95
CA GLU A 196 -0.66 31.13 17.56
C GLU A 196 -1.86 31.81 18.22
N ARG A 197 -2.98 31.10 18.36
CA ARG A 197 -4.20 31.61 18.99
C ARG A 197 -4.06 31.83 20.50
N TRP A 198 -3.17 31.10 21.17
CA TRP A 198 -3.01 31.15 22.63
C TRP A 198 -1.97 32.16 23.15
N LYS A 199 -1.31 32.93 22.27
CA LYS A 199 -0.40 34.07 22.56
C LYS A 199 0.29 34.07 23.93
N LYS A 200 0.97 33.00 24.39
CA LYS A 200 1.79 32.96 25.64
C LYS A 200 2.78 31.79 25.69
N PRO A 201 3.84 31.84 26.54
CA PRO A 201 4.82 30.76 26.75
C PRO A 201 4.22 29.39 27.10
N LYS A 202 2.99 29.34 27.66
CA LYS A 202 2.26 28.10 27.94
C LYS A 202 1.94 27.28 26.68
N ALA A 203 1.70 27.94 25.54
CA ALA A 203 1.47 27.26 24.27
C ALA A 203 2.76 26.63 23.71
N ARG A 204 3.91 27.30 23.89
CA ARG A 204 5.23 26.75 23.56
C ARG A 204 5.58 25.56 24.44
N ALA A 205 5.25 25.62 25.73
CA ALA A 205 5.43 24.50 26.66
C ALA A 205 4.58 23.28 26.26
N LEU A 206 3.34 23.49 25.80
CA LEU A 206 2.51 22.39 25.28
C LEU A 206 3.11 21.75 24.03
N VAL A 207 3.58 22.55 23.06
CA VAL A 207 4.24 22.03 21.85
C VAL A 207 5.51 21.26 22.21
N ALA A 208 6.33 21.81 23.11
CA ALA A 208 7.55 21.15 23.57
C ALA A 208 7.21 19.83 24.29
N ALA A 209 6.20 19.81 25.16
CA ALA A 209 5.74 18.60 25.83
C ALA A 209 5.24 17.55 24.83
N VAL A 210 4.45 17.96 23.84
CA VAL A 210 3.96 17.08 22.78
C VAL A 210 5.11 16.53 21.92
N ALA A 211 6.07 17.37 21.53
CA ALA A 211 7.25 16.97 20.77
C ALA A 211 8.15 16.01 21.57
N VAL A 212 8.34 16.26 22.87
CA VAL A 212 9.07 15.36 23.78
C VAL A 212 8.32 14.05 23.94
N CYS A 213 7.00 14.06 24.14
CA CYS A 213 6.20 12.84 24.17
C CYS A 213 6.29 12.04 22.87
N MET A 214 6.30 12.70 21.71
CA MET A 214 6.53 12.07 20.41
C MET A 214 7.94 11.48 20.30
N ALA A 215 8.97 12.21 20.72
CA ALA A 215 10.35 11.74 20.69
C ALA A 215 10.56 10.52 21.60
N ILE A 216 10.01 10.55 22.82
CA ILE A 216 10.05 9.41 23.76
C ILE A 216 9.30 8.22 23.16
N THR A 217 8.11 8.42 22.62
CA THR A 217 7.28 7.41 21.96
C THR A 217 8.03 6.75 20.79
N TYR A 218 8.62 7.56 19.93
CA TYR A 218 9.39 7.08 18.79
C TYR A 218 10.64 6.31 19.23
N PHE A 219 11.36 6.79 20.24
CA PHE A 219 12.54 6.12 20.80
C PHE A 219 12.19 4.80 21.50
N GLY A 220 11.06 4.73 22.20
CA GLY A 220 10.51 3.48 22.75
C GLY A 220 10.19 2.47 21.67
N GLY A 221 9.50 2.90 20.61
CA GLY A 221 9.23 2.07 19.45
C GLY A 221 10.51 1.57 18.76
N LEU A 222 11.53 2.42 18.64
CA LEU A 222 12.84 2.02 18.11
C LEU A 222 13.52 0.94 18.96
N ARG A 223 13.43 1.03 20.30
CA ARG A 223 14.00 0.03 21.20
C ARG A 223 13.27 -1.31 21.19
N GLN A 224 11.94 -1.27 21.04
CA GLN A 224 11.12 -2.48 21.11
C GLN A 224 10.85 -3.12 19.75
N ARG A 225 11.09 -2.41 18.64
CA ARG A 225 10.97 -2.99 17.31
C ARG A 225 11.96 -4.15 17.20
N PRO A 226 11.49 -5.37 16.93
CA PRO A 226 12.34 -6.52 16.72
C PRO A 226 13.02 -6.43 15.35
N TRP A 227 13.80 -5.37 15.09
CA TRP A 227 14.82 -5.35 14.03
C TRP A 227 15.82 -6.53 14.18
N GLN A 228 15.74 -7.26 15.31
CA GLN A 228 16.55 -8.42 15.67
C GLN A 228 15.78 -9.74 15.76
N ALA A 229 14.45 -9.80 15.57
CA ALA A 229 13.86 -11.11 15.27
C ALA A 229 14.36 -11.44 13.88
N ALA A 230 15.24 -12.44 13.76
CA ALA A 230 15.87 -12.87 12.51
C ALA A 230 14.78 -13.23 11.50
N LEU A 231 14.32 -12.22 10.75
CA LEU A 231 13.46 -12.44 9.61
C LEU A 231 14.34 -13.14 8.58
N ALA A 232 13.94 -14.34 8.18
CA ALA A 232 14.64 -15.15 7.19
C ALA A 232 15.15 -14.26 6.05
N ASN A 233 16.47 -14.18 5.94
CA ASN A 233 17.20 -13.34 5.02
C ASN A 233 17.78 -14.21 3.91
N VAL A 234 17.83 -13.65 2.70
CA VAL A 234 18.45 -14.32 1.56
C VAL A 234 19.96 -14.54 1.77
N ASN A 235 20.58 -13.77 2.67
CA ASN A 235 21.99 -13.89 3.02
C ASN A 235 22.25 -14.86 4.18
N ASP A 236 21.20 -15.43 4.79
CA ASP A 236 21.39 -16.42 5.86
C ASP A 236 22.02 -17.69 5.27
N THR A 237 22.84 -18.37 6.07
CA THR A 237 23.53 -19.59 5.66
C THR A 237 22.54 -20.62 5.13
N SER A 238 21.40 -20.79 5.80
CA SER A 238 20.33 -21.71 5.41
C SER A 238 19.73 -21.39 4.03
N ALA A 239 19.59 -20.10 3.70
CA ALA A 239 19.09 -19.66 2.39
C ALA A 239 20.15 -19.86 1.29
N GLN A 240 21.41 -19.57 1.57
CA GLN A 240 22.52 -19.75 0.62
C GLN A 240 22.76 -21.23 0.29
N GLU A 241 22.66 -22.11 1.29
CA GLU A 241 22.69 -23.58 1.10
C GLU A 241 21.55 -24.05 0.21
N LEU A 242 20.32 -23.57 0.46
CA LEU A 242 19.17 -23.87 -0.39
C LEU A 242 19.41 -23.43 -1.83
N PHE A 243 19.87 -22.20 -2.07
CA PHE A 243 20.14 -21.70 -3.42
C PHE A 243 21.23 -22.51 -4.11
N THR A 244 22.28 -22.90 -3.38
CA THR A 244 23.37 -23.74 -3.91
C THR A 244 22.88 -25.15 -4.26
N PHE A 245 22.07 -25.75 -3.39
CA PHE A 245 21.44 -27.05 -3.63
C PHE A 245 20.57 -27.00 -4.88
N LEU A 246 19.67 -26.03 -4.98
CA LEU A 246 18.79 -25.89 -6.14
C LEU A 246 19.61 -25.66 -7.41
N ARG A 247 20.65 -24.82 -7.37
CA ARG A 247 21.49 -24.56 -8.55
C ARG A 247 22.24 -25.80 -9.06
N SER A 248 22.66 -26.67 -8.15
CA SER A 248 23.42 -27.89 -8.48
C SER A 248 22.57 -29.10 -8.80
N ARG A 249 21.32 -29.17 -8.30
CA ARG A 249 20.43 -30.34 -8.44
C ARG A 249 19.21 -30.11 -9.34
N SER A 250 19.03 -28.90 -9.87
CA SER A 250 17.97 -28.57 -10.85
C SER A 250 18.54 -28.03 -12.16
N GLN A 251 17.83 -28.31 -13.25
CA GLN A 251 18.06 -27.76 -14.58
C GLN A 251 17.31 -26.42 -14.75
N PRO A 252 17.74 -25.54 -15.68
CA PRO A 252 17.06 -24.27 -15.94
C PRO A 252 15.59 -24.40 -16.36
N SER A 253 15.21 -25.53 -16.97
CA SER A 253 13.84 -25.84 -17.39
C SER A 253 12.96 -26.39 -16.27
N ASP A 254 13.53 -26.72 -15.11
CA ASP A 254 12.75 -27.28 -14.00
C ASP A 254 11.85 -26.22 -13.36
N VAL A 255 10.63 -26.62 -13.05
CA VAL A 255 9.69 -25.80 -12.28
C VAL A 255 9.78 -26.19 -10.81
N LEU A 256 9.96 -25.18 -9.96
CA LEU A 256 9.98 -25.32 -8.51
C LEU A 256 8.68 -24.80 -7.91
N LEU A 257 8.30 -25.28 -6.72
CA LEU A 257 7.14 -24.81 -5.99
C LEU A 257 7.57 -24.25 -4.63
N PHE A 258 7.26 -22.96 -4.40
CA PHE A 258 7.59 -22.29 -3.14
C PHE A 258 6.65 -21.11 -2.84
N SER A 259 6.37 -20.87 -1.57
CA SER A 259 5.45 -19.81 -1.12
C SER A 259 5.92 -18.38 -1.44
N LYS A 260 7.23 -18.18 -1.69
CA LYS A 260 7.80 -16.89 -2.13
C LYS A 260 8.47 -17.03 -3.51
N PRO A 261 7.68 -17.18 -4.58
CA PRO A 261 8.19 -17.60 -5.90
C PRO A 261 9.18 -16.61 -6.49
N ARG A 262 8.93 -15.29 -6.33
CA ARG A 262 9.79 -14.25 -6.90
C ARG A 262 11.21 -14.22 -6.32
N SER A 263 11.32 -14.37 -5.00
CA SER A 263 12.64 -14.39 -4.34
C SER A 263 13.43 -15.60 -4.80
N LEU A 264 12.80 -16.77 -4.78
CA LEU A 264 13.48 -18.00 -5.18
C LEU A 264 13.83 -17.99 -6.67
N ALA A 265 12.94 -17.51 -7.54
CA ALA A 265 13.22 -17.39 -8.97
C ALA A 265 14.41 -16.47 -9.24
N LEU A 266 14.52 -15.34 -8.51
CA LEU A 266 15.64 -14.41 -8.68
C LEU A 266 16.99 -15.02 -8.29
N PHE A 267 17.05 -15.71 -7.15
CA PHE A 267 18.31 -16.28 -6.64
C PHE A 267 18.63 -17.65 -7.23
N SER A 268 17.64 -18.45 -7.59
CA SER A 268 17.86 -19.73 -8.24
C SER A 268 17.98 -19.58 -9.75
N GLY A 269 17.34 -18.62 -10.41
CA GLY A 269 17.26 -18.53 -11.87
C GLY A 269 16.35 -19.60 -12.49
N ARG A 270 15.43 -20.19 -11.72
CA ARG A 270 14.47 -21.22 -12.17
C ARG A 270 13.06 -20.65 -12.20
N ALA A 271 12.17 -21.29 -12.96
CA ALA A 271 10.74 -21.00 -12.90
C ALA A 271 10.19 -21.48 -11.55
N VAL A 272 9.46 -20.61 -10.84
CA VAL A 272 8.91 -20.93 -9.53
C VAL A 272 7.43 -20.58 -9.49
N GLY A 273 6.60 -21.58 -9.21
CA GLY A 273 5.17 -21.42 -8.93
C GLY A 273 4.88 -21.32 -7.43
N SER A 274 3.64 -20.97 -7.10
CA SER A 274 3.14 -20.96 -5.72
C SER A 274 1.68 -21.39 -5.68
N LEU A 275 1.31 -22.17 -4.68
CA LEU A 275 -0.09 -22.49 -4.38
C LEU A 275 -0.80 -21.33 -3.67
N GLY A 276 -2.13 -21.29 -3.81
CA GLY A 276 -3.01 -20.49 -2.98
C GLY A 276 -2.94 -20.91 -1.50
N ALA A 277 -3.24 -19.99 -0.59
CA ALA A 277 -3.17 -20.26 0.85
C ALA A 277 -4.18 -21.33 1.32
N GLU A 278 -5.34 -21.40 0.65
CA GLU A 278 -6.46 -22.30 0.97
C GLU A 278 -6.82 -23.21 -0.22
N GLU A 279 -5.84 -23.50 -1.09
CA GLU A 279 -6.07 -24.32 -2.28
C GLU A 279 -6.30 -25.80 -1.88
N PRO A 280 -7.39 -26.45 -2.36
CA PRO A 280 -7.63 -27.86 -2.06
C PRO A 280 -6.49 -28.76 -2.53
N ALA A 281 -6.22 -29.84 -1.79
CA ALA A 281 -5.14 -30.78 -2.11
C ALA A 281 -5.24 -31.34 -3.55
N GLY A 282 -6.45 -31.63 -4.04
CA GLY A 282 -6.65 -32.14 -5.40
C GLY A 282 -6.26 -31.14 -6.50
N GLU A 283 -6.54 -29.85 -6.30
CA GLU A 283 -6.13 -28.79 -7.23
C GLU A 283 -4.61 -28.59 -7.18
N SER A 284 -4.04 -28.63 -5.98
CA SER A 284 -2.58 -28.52 -5.77
C SER A 284 -1.81 -29.68 -6.44
N VAL A 285 -2.32 -30.91 -6.32
CA VAL A 285 -1.76 -32.09 -7.01
C VAL A 285 -1.87 -31.94 -8.52
N ARG A 286 -3.03 -31.48 -9.02
CA ARG A 286 -3.22 -31.22 -10.45
C ARG A 286 -2.25 -30.17 -10.96
N PHE A 287 -2.05 -29.08 -10.23
CA PHE A 287 -1.09 -28.04 -10.56
C PHE A 287 0.34 -28.57 -10.66
N VAL A 288 0.77 -29.39 -9.68
CA VAL A 288 2.10 -30.02 -9.66
C VAL A 288 2.31 -30.90 -10.89
N ARG A 289 1.29 -31.68 -11.29
CA ARG A 289 1.34 -32.56 -12.46
C ARG A 289 1.36 -31.78 -13.77
N GLU A 290 0.41 -30.85 -13.96
CA GLU A 290 0.24 -30.10 -15.21
C GLU A 290 1.45 -29.21 -15.53
N ASN A 291 2.12 -28.67 -14.50
CA ASN A 291 3.26 -27.78 -14.67
C ASN A 291 4.62 -28.48 -14.56
N GLY A 292 4.64 -29.81 -14.40
CA GLY A 292 5.89 -30.58 -14.30
C GLY A 292 6.78 -30.13 -13.14
N VAL A 293 6.19 -29.85 -11.97
CA VAL A 293 6.93 -29.39 -10.80
C VAL A 293 7.88 -30.50 -10.35
N ARG A 294 9.17 -30.17 -10.24
CA ARG A 294 10.22 -31.13 -9.86
C ARG A 294 10.53 -31.12 -8.37
N PHE A 295 10.51 -29.93 -7.76
CA PHE A 295 10.82 -29.75 -6.35
C PHE A 295 9.77 -28.90 -5.65
N VAL A 296 9.34 -29.36 -4.47
CA VAL A 296 8.48 -28.63 -3.54
C VAL A 296 9.31 -28.20 -2.33
N ILE A 297 9.26 -26.92 -2.00
CA ILE A 297 10.11 -26.33 -0.97
C ILE A 297 9.22 -25.86 0.18
N GLN A 298 9.55 -26.31 1.38
CA GLN A 298 8.82 -26.02 2.60
C GLN A 298 9.72 -25.25 3.58
N SER A 299 9.09 -24.34 4.32
CA SER A 299 9.67 -23.63 5.47
C SER A 299 8.60 -23.43 6.54
N SER A 300 9.00 -22.98 7.74
CA SER A 300 8.09 -22.78 8.89
C SER A 300 6.94 -21.78 8.64
N TRP A 301 7.05 -20.92 7.62
CA TRP A 301 6.01 -19.94 7.25
C TRP A 301 5.27 -20.29 5.95
N THR A 302 5.44 -21.51 5.45
CA THR A 302 4.75 -21.97 4.23
C THR A 302 3.27 -22.25 4.56
N PRO A 303 2.30 -21.93 3.67
CA PRO A 303 0.89 -22.18 3.93
C PRO A 303 0.56 -23.66 4.11
N ALA A 304 -0.51 -23.94 4.88
CA ALA A 304 -0.97 -25.31 5.17
C ALA A 304 -1.30 -26.15 3.93
N ALA A 305 -1.63 -25.51 2.80
CA ALA A 305 -1.83 -26.19 1.52
C ALA A 305 -0.61 -27.04 1.09
N TYR A 306 0.61 -26.64 1.47
CA TYR A 306 1.82 -27.42 1.16
C TYR A 306 1.91 -28.69 2.01
N ASP A 307 1.50 -28.62 3.28
CA ASP A 307 1.42 -29.82 4.14
C ASP A 307 0.39 -30.82 3.60
N GLN A 308 -0.77 -30.31 3.16
CA GLN A 308 -1.82 -31.13 2.55
C GLN A 308 -1.36 -31.77 1.25
N LEU A 309 -0.62 -31.03 0.40
CA LEU A 309 -0.01 -31.57 -0.81
C LEU A 309 1.01 -32.66 -0.49
N LEU A 310 1.93 -32.42 0.45
CA LEU A 310 2.96 -33.40 0.80
C LEU A 310 2.37 -34.67 1.40
N ALA A 311 1.22 -34.58 2.07
CA ALA A 311 0.49 -35.73 2.61
C ALA A 311 -0.26 -36.54 1.53
N SER A 312 -0.60 -35.95 0.38
CA SER A 312 -1.43 -36.58 -0.64
C SER A 312 -0.65 -37.33 -1.73
N GLY A 313 0.67 -37.17 -1.82
CA GLY A 313 1.48 -37.74 -2.90
C GLY A 313 2.79 -38.37 -2.45
N GLN A 314 3.52 -38.92 -3.43
CA GLN A 314 4.86 -39.48 -3.20
C GLN A 314 5.92 -38.39 -3.37
N PHE A 315 6.37 -37.87 -2.22
CA PHE A 315 7.39 -36.84 -2.14
C PHE A 315 8.61 -37.37 -1.36
N GLU A 316 9.79 -37.26 -1.95
CA GLU A 316 11.04 -37.71 -1.31
C GLU A 316 11.81 -36.50 -0.78
N LEU A 317 12.14 -36.49 0.51
CA LEU A 317 13.00 -35.45 1.09
C LEU A 317 14.43 -35.60 0.56
N VAL A 318 14.90 -34.62 -0.21
CA VAL A 318 16.23 -34.65 -0.86
C VAL A 318 17.21 -33.63 -0.28
N PHE A 319 16.72 -32.66 0.49
CA PHE A 319 17.52 -31.68 1.21
C PHE A 319 16.76 -31.16 2.42
N GLY A 320 17.47 -30.90 3.50
CA GLY A 320 16.94 -30.25 4.69
C GLY A 320 18.02 -29.50 5.44
N ASN A 321 17.71 -28.30 5.90
CA ASN A 321 18.51 -27.54 6.84
C ASN A 321 17.60 -26.91 7.92
N GLU A 322 18.13 -25.96 8.68
CA GLU A 322 17.42 -25.34 9.81
C GLU A 322 16.07 -24.74 9.40
N ASP A 323 16.01 -24.07 8.24
CA ASP A 323 14.84 -23.29 7.82
C ASP A 323 14.05 -23.91 6.66
N PHE A 324 14.68 -24.79 5.87
CA PHE A 324 14.12 -25.27 4.61
C PHE A 324 14.18 -26.78 4.47
N ARG A 325 13.13 -27.34 3.88
CA ARG A 325 13.05 -28.75 3.45
C ARG A 325 12.67 -28.78 1.98
N VAL A 326 13.37 -29.57 1.19
CA VAL A 326 13.10 -29.71 -0.25
C VAL A 326 12.73 -31.15 -0.55
N TYR A 327 11.56 -31.29 -1.15
CA TYR A 327 11.00 -32.56 -1.55
C TYR A 327 11.05 -32.69 -3.06
N ARG A 328 11.55 -33.82 -3.56
CA ARG A 328 11.46 -34.19 -4.97
C ARG A 328 10.11 -34.85 -5.22
N VAL A 329 9.48 -34.47 -6.32
CA VAL A 329 8.25 -35.09 -6.79
C VAL A 329 8.57 -36.44 -7.43
N GLY A 330 7.96 -37.53 -6.94
CA GLY A 330 8.13 -38.87 -7.52
C GLY A 330 7.46 -39.01 -8.89
N GLU A 331 7.89 -39.99 -9.70
CA GLU A 331 7.38 -40.20 -11.08
C GLU A 331 5.88 -40.58 -11.15
N ARG A 332 5.23 -40.87 -10.02
CA ARG A 332 3.80 -41.17 -9.92
C ARG A 332 3.14 -40.34 -8.82
N VAL A 333 2.75 -39.12 -9.15
CA VAL A 333 1.76 -38.38 -8.36
C VAL A 333 0.40 -38.68 -8.97
N GLU A 334 -0.31 -39.67 -8.44
CA GLU A 334 -1.71 -40.00 -8.81
C GLU A 334 -2.73 -39.09 -8.13
#